data_AF-A0A150L0Y1-F1
#
_entry.id   AF-A0A150L0Y1-F1
#
_cell.length_a   1.000
_cell.length_b   1.000
_cell.length_c   1.000
_cell.angle_alpha   90.00
_cell.angle_beta   90.00
_cell.angle_gamma   90.00
#
_symmetry.space_group_name_H-M   'P 1'
#
loop_
_entity.id
_entity.type
_entity.pdbx_description
1 polymer ?
#
loop_
_entity_poly.entity_id
_entity_poly.type
_entity_poly.pdbx_seq_one_letter_code
_entity_poly.pdbx_strand_id
1 'polypeptide(L)'
;MPRVAYRNADVDLMARMMRAEAEGEGVQGMLYVGNVIVNRAVADCADFKDVRTIKDVIFQIQGGITPLKLCKKAICFIKEQENLRED
;
A
#
# COMPACT_ATOMS: atom_id res chain seq x y z
N MET A 1 6.91 -18.01 -13.21
CA MET A 1 6.88 -18.03 -11.73
C MET A 1 6.62 -16.62 -11.23
N PRO A 2 5.80 -16.42 -10.18
CA PRO A 2 5.57 -15.10 -9.62
C PRO A 2 6.85 -14.53 -8.99
N ARG A 3 7.02 -13.20 -9.03
CA ARG A 3 8.21 -12.52 -8.47
C ARG A 3 8.31 -12.62 -6.95
N VAL A 4 7.18 -12.72 -6.27
CA VAL A 4 7.04 -12.87 -4.82
C VAL A 4 5.97 -13.93 -4.58
N ALA A 5 6.16 -14.80 -3.59
CA ALA A 5 5.12 -15.75 -3.22
C ALA A 5 3.92 -15.01 -2.58
N TYR A 6 2.71 -15.35 -3.01
CA TYR A 6 1.49 -14.69 -2.53
C TYR A 6 0.34 -15.68 -2.37
N ARG A 7 -0.63 -15.30 -1.53
CA ARG A 7 -1.95 -15.93 -1.41
C ARG A 7 -3.01 -14.97 -1.94
N ASN A 8 -4.22 -15.46 -2.19
CA ASN A 8 -5.34 -14.62 -2.64
C ASN A 8 -5.62 -13.45 -1.66
N ALA A 9 -5.47 -13.69 -0.35
CA ALA A 9 -5.62 -12.64 0.67
C ALA A 9 -4.57 -11.51 0.55
N ASP A 10 -3.36 -11.81 0.05
CA ASP A 10 -2.31 -10.81 -0.13
C ASP A 10 -2.60 -9.94 -1.37
N VAL A 11 -3.26 -10.51 -2.39
CA VAL A 11 -3.74 -9.78 -3.58
C VAL A 11 -4.88 -8.83 -3.19
N ASP A 12 -5.85 -9.29 -2.41
CA ASP A 12 -6.95 -8.45 -1.92
C ASP A 12 -6.43 -7.29 -1.06
N LEU A 13 -5.45 -7.56 -0.21
CA LEU A 13 -4.82 -6.55 0.63
C LEU A 13 -4.05 -5.52 -0.21
N MET A 14 -3.30 -5.97 -1.22
CA MET A 14 -2.59 -5.09 -2.15
C MET A 14 -3.56 -4.24 -2.97
N ALA A 15 -4.65 -4.82 -3.48
CA ALA A 15 -5.67 -4.09 -4.25
C ALA A 15 -6.35 -2.98 -3.43
N ARG A 16 -6.61 -3.23 -2.14
CA ARG A 16 -7.12 -2.20 -1.21
C ARG A 16 -6.10 -1.08 -1.01
N MET A 17 -4.82 -1.41 -0.90
CA MET A 17 -3.74 -0.42 -0.76
C MET A 17 -3.57 0.42 -2.03
N MET A 18 -3.58 -0.20 -3.21
CA MET A 18 -3.46 0.49 -4.50
C MET A 18 -4.60 1.50 -4.71
N ARG A 19 -5.85 1.13 -4.39
CA ARG A 19 -6.97 2.09 -4.41
C ARG A 19 -6.76 3.21 -3.40
N ALA A 20 -6.41 2.87 -2.17
CA ALA A 20 -6.26 3.84 -1.11
C ALA A 20 -5.18 4.91 -1.39
N GLU A 21 -4.09 4.56 -2.09
CA GLU A 21 -3.00 5.48 -2.42
C GLU A 21 -3.18 6.21 -3.76
N ALA A 22 -3.87 5.60 -4.73
CA ALA A 22 -3.82 6.05 -6.13
C ALA A 22 -5.13 5.93 -6.90
N GLU A 23 -6.29 5.81 -6.24
CA GLU A 23 -7.60 5.77 -6.90
C GLU A 23 -7.83 6.99 -7.80
N GLY A 24 -7.42 8.19 -7.37
CA GLY A 24 -7.51 9.42 -8.15
C GLY A 24 -6.48 9.57 -9.28
N GLU A 25 -5.41 8.76 -9.29
CA GLU A 25 -4.36 8.81 -10.33
C GLU A 25 -4.63 7.84 -11.50
N GLY A 26 -5.74 7.11 -11.44
CA GLY A 26 -6.14 6.16 -12.46
C GLY A 26 -5.34 4.85 -12.43
N VAL A 27 -5.56 4.03 -13.48
CA VAL A 27 -5.01 2.65 -13.54
C VAL A 27 -3.48 2.65 -13.52
N GLN A 28 -2.85 3.60 -14.19
CA GLN A 28 -1.39 3.68 -14.26
C GLN A 28 -0.76 4.00 -12.90
N GLY A 29 -1.34 4.95 -12.14
CA GLY A 29 -0.88 5.29 -10.79
C GLY A 29 -1.02 4.11 -9.84
N MET A 30 -2.15 3.41 -9.89
CA MET A 30 -2.36 2.18 -9.12
C MET A 30 -1.31 1.12 -9.43
N LEU A 31 -0.96 0.91 -10.71
CA LEU A 31 0.09 -0.04 -11.10
C LEU A 31 1.48 0.36 -10.59
N TYR A 32 1.81 1.65 -10.55
CA TYR A 32 3.07 2.10 -9.96
C TYR A 32 3.14 1.80 -8.46
N VAL A 33 2.06 2.01 -7.71
CA VAL A 33 1.99 1.63 -6.30
C VAL A 33 2.21 0.12 -6.13
N GLY A 34 1.58 -0.70 -6.96
CA GLY A 34 1.80 -2.15 -6.97
C GLY A 34 3.27 -2.54 -7.21
N ASN A 35 3.93 -1.90 -8.19
CA ASN A 35 5.35 -2.10 -8.46
C ASN A 35 6.23 -1.72 -7.27
N VAL A 36 5.94 -0.60 -6.60
CA VAL A 36 6.69 -0.18 -5.40
C VAL A 36 6.55 -1.21 -4.27
N ILE A 37 5.36 -1.77 -4.04
CA ILE A 37 5.14 -2.79 -3.01
C ILE A 37 5.96 -4.05 -3.30
N VAL A 38 5.95 -4.52 -4.55
CA VAL A 38 6.75 -5.69 -4.95
C VAL A 38 8.25 -5.42 -4.85
N ASN A 39 8.70 -4.24 -5.27
CA ASN A 39 10.11 -3.85 -5.17
C ASN A 39 10.59 -3.82 -3.72
N ARG A 40 9.76 -3.38 -2.77
CA ARG A 40 10.09 -3.41 -1.33
C ARG A 40 10.22 -4.82 -0.77
N ALA A 41 9.43 -5.78 -1.25
CA ALA A 41 9.55 -7.19 -0.84
C ALA A 41 10.79 -7.89 -1.41
N VAL A 42 11.28 -7.44 -2.57
CA VAL A 42 12.41 -8.04 -3.28
C VAL A 42 13.74 -7.35 -2.95
N ALA A 43 13.69 -6.07 -2.58
CA ALA A 43 14.89 -5.31 -2.25
C ALA A 43 15.64 -5.93 -1.05
N ASP A 44 16.96 -6.03 -1.18
CA ASP A 44 17.85 -6.47 -0.12
C ASP A 44 18.75 -5.31 0.33
N CYS A 45 18.15 -4.35 1.03
CA CYS A 45 18.86 -3.26 1.67
C CYS A 45 18.61 -3.27 3.19
N ALA A 46 19.40 -2.52 3.95
CA ALA A 46 19.31 -2.49 5.42
C ALA A 46 17.89 -2.19 5.94
N ASP A 47 17.11 -1.39 5.20
CA ASP A 47 15.74 -1.01 5.57
C ASP A 47 14.68 -2.08 5.26
N PHE A 48 14.97 -3.03 4.35
CA PHE A 48 14.03 -4.07 3.90
C PHE A 48 14.56 -5.49 4.11
N LYS A 49 15.62 -5.66 4.91
CA LYS A 49 16.28 -6.96 5.13
C LYS A 49 15.35 -8.02 5.73
N ASP A 50 14.42 -7.59 6.58
CA ASP A 50 13.45 -8.46 7.26
C ASP A 50 12.06 -8.46 6.58
N VAL A 51 11.94 -7.82 5.42
CA VAL A 51 10.67 -7.67 4.70
C VAL A 51 10.71 -8.58 3.47
N ARG A 52 10.01 -9.71 3.55
CA ARG A 52 10.03 -10.76 2.50
C ARG A 52 8.66 -11.13 1.97
N THR A 53 7.58 -10.77 2.68
CA THR A 53 6.21 -11.00 2.22
C THR A 53 5.48 -9.69 1.96
N ILE A 54 4.43 -9.73 1.13
CA ILE A 54 3.57 -8.57 0.87
C ILE A 54 2.93 -8.05 2.17
N LYS A 55 2.60 -8.96 3.09
CA LYS A 55 2.07 -8.59 4.41
C LYS A 55 3.10 -7.80 5.21
N ASP A 56 4.36 -8.24 5.21
CA ASP A 56 5.43 -7.52 5.91
C ASP A 56 5.61 -6.11 5.34
N VAL A 57 5.57 -5.94 4.01
CA VAL A 57 5.66 -4.62 3.38
C VAL A 57 4.53 -3.69 3.82
N ILE A 58 3.31 -4.19 3.87
CA ILE A 58 2.11 -3.37 4.17
C ILE A 58 2.02 -3.01 5.66
N PHE A 59 2.52 -3.88 6.53
CA PHE A 59 2.50 -3.70 7.99
C PHE A 59 3.85 -3.27 8.58
N GLN A 60 4.88 -3.06 7.75
CA GLN A 60 6.17 -2.54 8.19
C GLN A 60 5.96 -1.22 8.94
N ILE A 61 6.54 -1.10 10.13
CA ILE A 61 6.48 0.15 10.89
C ILE A 61 7.63 1.04 10.40
N GLN A 62 7.29 2.16 9.79
CA GLN A 62 8.24 3.20 9.41
C GLN A 62 7.97 4.42 10.30
N GLY A 63 8.91 4.77 11.18
CA GLY A 63 8.76 5.94 12.07
C GLY A 63 7.56 5.88 13.02
N GLY A 64 7.15 4.69 13.48
CA GLY A 64 6.03 4.52 14.40
C GLY A 64 4.64 4.43 13.74
N ILE A 65 4.58 4.48 12.40
CA ILE A 65 3.33 4.38 11.63
C ILE A 65 3.48 3.27 10.58
N THR A 66 2.43 2.50 10.35
CA THR A 66 2.39 1.52 9.25
C THR A 66 1.80 2.13 7.98
N PRO A 67 2.21 1.72 6.77
CA PRO A 67 1.63 2.16 5.51
C PRO A 67 0.10 2.06 5.52
N LEU A 68 -0.44 0.93 5.99
CA LEU A 68 -1.89 0.76 6.10
C LEU A 68 -2.57 1.78 7.05
N LYS A 69 -1.90 2.16 8.15
CA LYS A 69 -2.43 3.14 9.10
C LYS A 69 -2.38 4.55 8.52
N LEU A 70 -1.34 4.88 7.76
CA LEU A 70 -1.25 6.12 6.99
C LEU A 70 -2.37 6.19 5.96
N CYS A 71 -2.55 5.12 5.19
CA CYS A 71 -3.59 5.01 4.18
C CYS A 71 -5.00 5.13 4.76
N LYS A 72 -5.28 4.47 5.89
CA LYS A 72 -6.56 4.64 6.60
C LYS A 72 -6.79 6.09 7.03
N LYS A 73 -5.75 6.77 7.51
CA LYS A 73 -5.83 8.18 7.91
C LYS A 73 -6.06 9.07 6.69
N ALA A 74 -5.40 8.78 5.57
CA ALA A 74 -5.57 9.49 4.30
C ALA A 74 -6.99 9.29 3.72
N ILE A 75 -7.50 8.07 3.65
CA ILE A 75 -8.88 7.78 3.21
C ILE A 75 -9.90 8.48 4.11
N CYS A 76 -9.72 8.42 5.44
CA CYS A 76 -10.61 9.12 6.36
C CYS A 76 -10.60 10.63 6.11
N PHE A 77 -9.42 11.20 5.90
CA PHE A 77 -9.26 12.62 5.60
C PHE A 77 -9.92 13.01 4.27
N ILE A 78 -9.78 12.20 3.21
CA ILE A 78 -10.45 12.45 1.92
C ILE A 78 -11.97 12.44 2.08
N LYS A 79 -12.54 11.44 2.77
CA LYS A 79 -13.99 11.39 3.04
C LYS A 79 -14.49 12.58 3.85
N GLU A 80 -13.69 13.05 4.80
CA GLU A 80 -14.03 14.22 5.62
C GLU A 80 -14.01 15.50 4.77
N GLN A 81 -13.08 15.63 3.82
CA GLN A 81 -13.05 16.75 2.85
C GLN A 81 -14.16 16.69 1.80
N GLU A 82 -14.62 15.50 1.40
CA GLU A 82 -15.79 15.33 0.54
C GLU A 82 -17.08 15.74 1.27
N ASN A 83 -17.26 15.32 2.52
CA ASN A 83 -18.40 15.75 3.35
C ASN A 83 -18.44 17.26 3.57
N LEU A 84 -17.29 17.94 3.63
CA LEU A 84 -17.20 19.41 3.79
C LEU A 84 -17.40 20.18 2.47
N ARG A 85 -17.51 19.51 1.33
CA ARG A 85 -17.76 20.14 0.01
C ARG A 85 -19.23 20.07 -0.41
N GLU A 86 -20.08 19.35 0.32
CA GLU A 86 -21.52 19.26 0.07
C GLU A 86 -22.36 20.28 0.86
N ASP A 87 -21.72 21.20 1.59
CA ASP A 87 -22.36 22.29 2.38
C ASP A 87 -22.29 23.67 1.68
#